data_AF-A0A965K6W8-F1
#
_entry.id   AF-A0A965K6W8-F1
#
_cell.length_a   1.000
_cell.length_b   1.000
_cell.length_c   1.000
_cell.angle_alpha   90.00
_cell.angle_beta   90.00
_cell.angle_gamma   90.00
#
_symmetry.space_group_name_H-M   'P 1'
#
loop_
_entity.id
_entity.type
_entity.pdbx_description
1 polymer ?
#
loop_
_entity_poly.entity_id
_entity_poly.type
_entity_poly.pdbx_seq_one_letter_code
_entity_poly.pdbx_strand_id
1 'polypeptide(L)' 'MSCKQGGCACQNDYLVCTCMAVMASEICRSIENGARSLQALSDELMVATGCSSCVPDIKQMLLYKAKADKE' A
#
# COMPACT_ATOMS: atom_id res chain seq x y z
N MET A 1 24.73 0.72 -5.99
CA MET A 1 23.62 1.70 -5.93
C MET A 1 22.41 1.01 -5.32
N SER A 2 21.89 1.60 -4.24
CA SER A 2 20.97 1.02 -3.27
C SER A 2 19.55 0.82 -3.79
N CYS A 3 19.19 -0.43 -4.14
CA CYS A 3 17.79 -0.84 -4.17
C CYS A 3 17.49 -1.54 -2.85
N LYS A 4 16.96 -0.74 -1.90
CA LYS A 4 16.69 -1.08 -0.50
C LYS A 4 15.38 -1.88 -0.40
N GLN A 5 15.28 -3.01 -1.11
CA GLN A 5 14.14 -3.94 -1.05
C GLN A 5 14.10 -4.63 0.32
N GLY A 6 13.52 -3.96 1.32
CA GLY A 6 13.09 -4.59 2.57
C GLY A 6 11.81 -5.40 2.34
N GLY A 7 11.86 -6.68 2.74
CA GLY A 7 10.75 -7.63 3.01
C GLY A 7 9.81 -7.94 1.83
N CYS A 8 9.80 -9.07 1.14
CA CYS A 8 9.79 -10.48 1.57
C CYS A 8 8.71 -10.83 2.62
N ALA A 9 7.42 -10.64 2.26
CA ALA A 9 6.33 -11.61 2.48
C ALA A 9 4.95 -11.01 2.13
N CYS A 10 4.64 -10.84 0.85
CA CYS A 10 3.26 -10.69 0.37
C CYS A 10 3.15 -11.45 -0.94
N GLN A 11 2.67 -12.70 -0.91
CA GLN A 11 2.59 -13.57 -2.10
C GLN A 11 1.56 -13.11 -3.15
N ASN A 12 1.02 -11.90 -3.03
CA ASN A 12 -0.03 -11.39 -3.90
C ASN A 12 0.29 -9.94 -4.31
N ASP A 13 1.29 -9.81 -5.18
CA ASP A 13 1.62 -8.58 -5.88
C ASP A 13 0.58 -8.31 -6.98
N TYR A 14 -0.48 -7.57 -6.62
CA TYR A 14 -1.43 -7.07 -7.60
C TYR A 14 -1.39 -5.55 -7.69
N LEU A 15 -1.77 -5.05 -8.86
CA LEU A 15 -1.86 -3.63 -9.15
C LEU A 15 -3.06 -3.04 -8.40
N VAL A 16 -2.80 -2.11 -7.48
CA VAL A 16 -3.84 -1.47 -6.68
C VAL A 16 -4.30 -0.17 -7.33
N CYS A 17 -3.35 0.59 -7.87
CA CYS A 17 -3.64 1.84 -8.56
C CYS A 17 -3.04 1.82 -9.96
N THR A 18 -3.88 1.81 -11.00
CA THR A 18 -3.43 1.88 -12.39
C THR A 18 -2.88 3.25 -12.76
N CYS A 19 -3.40 4.32 -12.16
CA CYS A 19 -2.99 5.70 -12.48
C CYS A 19 -1.53 5.97 -12.10
N MET A 20 -1.16 5.53 -10.89
CA MET A 20 0.18 5.74 -10.33
C MET A 20 1.04 4.47 -10.36
N ALA A 21 0.53 3.40 -10.99
CA ALA A 21 1.15 2.08 -11.08
C ALA A 21 1.60 1.50 -9.72
N VAL A 22 0.82 1.74 -8.66
CA VAL A 22 1.18 1.32 -7.30
C VAL A 22 0.76 -0.12 -7.05
N MET A 23 1.70 -0.91 -6.56
CA MET A 23 1.53 -2.33 -6.27
C MET A 23 1.23 -2.59 -4.79
N ALA A 24 0.61 -3.75 -4.50
CA ALA A 24 0.35 -4.19 -3.12
C ALA A 24 1.63 -4.26 -2.27
N SER A 25 2.77 -4.65 -2.85
CA SER A 25 4.07 -4.66 -2.17
C SER A 25 4.55 -3.27 -1.76
N GLU A 26 4.37 -2.25 -2.61
CA GLU A 26 4.71 -0.87 -2.25
C GLU A 26 3.89 -0.38 -1.07
N ILE A 27 2.58 -0.67 -1.06
CA ILE A 27 1.70 -0.35 0.07
C ILE A 27 2.19 -1.06 1.34
N CYS A 28 2.57 -2.34 1.24
CA CYS A 28 3.08 -3.07 2.39
C CYS A 28 4.38 -2.46 2.93
N ARG A 29 5.28 -2.04 2.04
CA ARG A 29 6.54 -1.39 2.43
C ARG A 29 6.31 -0.02 3.07
N SER A 30 5.35 0.75 2.55
CA SER A 30 4.90 2.00 3.17
C SER A 30 4.29 1.75 4.55
N ILE A 31 3.46 0.70 4.71
CA ILE A 31 2.91 0.30 6.01
C ILE A 31 4.02 -0.05 7.02
N GLU A 32 5.08 -0.75 6.59
CA GLU A 32 6.26 -1.04 7.42
C GLU A 32 7.05 0.23 7.79
N ASN A 33 7.10 1.22 6.89
CA ASN A 33 7.65 2.54 7.17
C ASN A 33 6.75 3.37 8.12
N GLY A 34 5.54 2.91 8.43
CA GLY A 34 4.60 3.56 9.34
C GLY A 34 3.38 4.19 8.66
N ALA A 35 3.26 4.13 7.34
CA ALA A 35 2.10 4.62 6.59
C ALA A 35 0.92 3.64 6.68
N ARG A 36 0.27 3.59 7.85
CA ARG A 36 -0.93 2.78 8.14
C ARG A 36 -2.24 3.52 7.85
N SER A 37 -2.24 4.55 7.00
CA SER A 37 -3.43 5.32 6.67
C SER A 37 -3.47 5.71 5.21
N LEU A 38 -4.67 5.91 4.68
CA LEU A 38 -4.85 6.39 3.30
C LEU A 38 -4.13 7.71 3.07
N GLN A 39 -4.16 8.61 4.06
CA GLN A 39 -3.47 9.90 3.98
C GLN A 39 -1.96 9.74 3.86
N ALA A 40 -1.35 8.86 4.65
CA ALA A 40 0.09 8.60 4.59
C ALA A 40 0.49 7.90 3.28
N LEU A 41 -0.33 6.96 2.79
CA LEU A 41 -0.11 6.34 1.48
C LEU A 41 -0.29 7.35 0.34
N SER A 42 -1.26 8.26 0.44
CA SER A 42 -1.43 9.36 -0.51
C SER A 42 -0.28 10.37 -0.45
N ASP A 43 0.35 10.57 0.71
CA ASP A 43 1.51 11.46 0.84
C ASP A 43 2.78 10.82 0.25
N GLU A 44 3.03 9.53 0.52
CA GLU A 44 4.20 8.81 -0.01
C GLU A 44 4.06 8.40 -1.48
N LEU A 45 2.92 7.81 -1.85
CA LEU A 45 2.70 7.15 -3.15
C LEU A 45 1.84 7.99 -4.10
N MET A 46 1.34 9.15 -3.65
CA MET A 46 0.42 10.01 -4.41
C MET A 46 -0.85 9.32 -4.92
N VAL A 47 -1.22 8.19 -4.33
CA VAL A 47 -2.46 7.48 -4.64
C VAL A 47 -3.67 8.28 -4.19
N ALA A 48 -4.83 8.02 -4.81
CA ALA A 48 -6.10 8.65 -4.46
C ALA A 48 -6.21 10.19 -4.64
N THR A 49 -5.26 10.83 -5.33
CA THR A 49 -5.27 12.29 -5.58
C THR A 49 -6.08 12.72 -6.81
N GLY A 50 -6.27 11.82 -7.79
CA GLY A 50 -6.99 12.08 -9.04
C GLY A 50 -8.23 11.19 -9.21
N CYS A 51 -8.05 10.00 -9.77
CA CYS A 51 -9.17 9.12 -10.12
C CYS A 51 -9.83 8.46 -8.90
N SER A 52 -9.11 8.35 -7.77
CA SER A 52 -9.59 7.77 -6.51
C SER A 52 -10.19 6.35 -6.58
N SER A 53 -10.12 5.67 -7.72
CA SER A 53 -10.68 4.31 -7.92
C SER A 53 -10.01 3.25 -7.05
N CYS A 54 -8.77 3.50 -6.61
CA CYS A 54 -7.99 2.64 -5.71
C CYS A 54 -8.27 2.88 -4.22
N VAL A 55 -8.98 3.96 -3.84
CA VAL A 55 -9.36 4.27 -2.45
C VAL A 55 -10.09 3.13 -1.74
N PRO A 56 -11.15 2.53 -2.33
CA PRO A 56 -11.86 1.43 -1.68
C PRO A 56 -10.96 0.20 -1.48
N ASP A 57 -10.14 -0.17 -2.47
CA ASP A 57 -9.18 -1.27 -2.38
C ASP A 57 -8.16 -1.06 -1.25
N ILE A 58 -7.54 0.12 -1.20
CA ILE A 58 -6.55 0.46 -0.16
C ILE A 58 -7.20 0.41 1.24
N LYS A 59 -8.42 0.94 1.38
CA LYS A 59 -9.17 0.85 2.65
C LYS A 59 -9.44 -0.60 3.05
N GLN A 60 -9.86 -1.44 2.10
CA GLN A 60 -10.07 -2.86 2.36
C GLN A 60 -8.77 -3.52 2.82
N MET A 61 -7.67 -3.31 2.08
CA MET A 61 -6.34 -3.83 2.46
C MET A 61 -5.93 -3.42 3.88
N LEU A 62 -6.09 -2.15 4.24
CA LEU A 62 -5.78 -1.64 5.58
C LEU A 62 -6.64 -2.33 6.65
N LEU A 63 -7.93 -2.55 6.39
CA LEU A 63 -8.81 -3.27 7.31
C LEU A 63 -8.41 -4.75 7.46
N TYR A 64 -8.05 -5.42 6.37
CA TYR A 64 -7.57 -6.81 6.42
C TYR A 64 -6.22 -6.92 7.14
N LYS A 65 -5.27 -6.03 6.85
CA LYS A 65 -3.95 -6.02 7.50
C LYS A 65 -4.03 -5.66 8.99
N ALA A 66 -4.92 -4.74 9.37
CA ALA A 66 -5.18 -4.40 10.77
C ALA A 66 -5.78 -5.58 11.56
N LYS A 67 -6.48 -6.50 10.89
CA LYS A 67 -6.89 -7.78 11.49
C LYS A 67 -5.74 -8.79 11.55
N ALA A 68 -4.90 -8.85 10.50
CA ALA A 68 -3.78 -9.78 10.41
C ALA A 68 -2.60 -9.47 11.36
N ASP A 69 -2.44 -8.22 11.81
CA ASP A 69 -1.44 -7.82 12.82
C ASP A 69 -1.87 -8.22 14.25
N LYS A 70 -3.09 -8.77 14.42
CA LYS A 70 -3.73 -9.01 15.73
C LYS A 70 -3.88 -10.48 16.10
N GLU A 71 -3.15 -11.39 15.45
CA GLU A 71 -3.06 -12.83 15.79
C GLU A 71 -1.62 -13.29 15.98
#